data_AF-A0A8T3WL22-F1
#
_entry.id   AF-A0A8T3WL22-F1
#
_cell.length_a   1.000
_cell.length_b   1.000
_cell.length_c   1.000
_cell.angle_alpha   90.00
_cell.angle_beta   90.00
_cell.angle_gamma   90.00
#
_symmetry.space_group_name_H-M   'P 1'
#
loop_
_entity.id
_entity.type
_entity.pdbx_description
1 polymer ?
#
loop_
_entity_poly.entity_id
_entity_poly.type
_entity_poly.pdbx_seq_one_letter_code
_entity_poly.pdbx_strand_id
1 'polypeptide(L)'
;MDNKIFMSVIAVTLMSAIVLTLVIPGPASISTVFPVVSSGINYRAYVCIYKNGELQECSHNLLYNAGKNITRDLLGGGSSGTIRNITLCNASAGTTSCAAPIADASESFVEYNGCGLTSATGTYNTINSNDGNWSIVATFTSSCDNRITNVTRLKNATGGLFASNTFTSVTLQTNDQLTVNWTISVV
;
A
#
# COMPACT_ATOMS: atom_id res chain seq x y z
N MET A 1 -36.80 -72.29 -43.84
CA MET A 1 -36.34 -72.50 -45.23
C MET A 1 -36.23 -71.14 -45.88
N ASP A 2 -35.18 -70.95 -46.66
CA ASP A 2 -34.90 -69.87 -47.62
C ASP A 2 -34.52 -68.50 -47.04
N ASN A 3 -33.25 -68.10 -46.98
CA ASN A 3 -32.26 -67.84 -48.05
C ASN A 3 -32.64 -66.62 -48.91
N LYS A 4 -31.95 -65.49 -48.71
CA LYS A 4 -31.24 -64.76 -49.78
C LYS A 4 -30.47 -63.53 -49.26
N ILE A 5 -29.16 -63.70 -49.33
CA ILE A 5 -28.11 -62.68 -49.45
C ILE A 5 -28.41 -61.78 -50.67
N PHE A 6 -28.08 -60.48 -50.62
CA PHE A 6 -27.19 -59.76 -51.58
C PHE A 6 -27.22 -58.22 -51.43
N MET A 7 -26.06 -57.70 -50.98
CA MET A 7 -25.26 -56.58 -51.53
C MET A 7 -25.70 -55.09 -51.51
N SER A 8 -24.73 -54.29 -51.02
CA SER A 8 -24.27 -52.95 -51.48
C SER A 8 -25.21 -51.77 -51.18
N VAL A 9 -24.78 -50.63 -50.61
CA VAL A 9 -23.63 -49.78 -50.97
C VAL A 9 -23.21 -48.92 -49.76
N ILE A 10 -21.89 -48.73 -49.66
CA ILE A 10 -21.14 -47.87 -48.74
C ILE A 10 -21.53 -46.38 -48.87
N ALA A 11 -21.79 -45.72 -47.74
CA ALA A 11 -21.62 -44.26 -47.62
C ALA A 11 -21.34 -43.87 -46.16
N VAL A 12 -20.10 -44.10 -45.72
CA VAL A 12 -19.57 -43.53 -44.46
C VAL A 12 -19.12 -42.10 -44.77
N THR A 13 -19.98 -41.12 -44.51
CA THR A 13 -19.56 -39.70 -44.48
C THR A 13 -19.11 -39.34 -43.08
N LEU A 14 -17.80 -39.48 -42.87
CA LEU A 14 -17.05 -38.99 -41.72
C LEU A 14 -16.97 -37.45 -41.80
N MET A 15 -17.84 -36.75 -41.08
CA MET A 15 -17.78 -35.28 -40.98
C MET A 15 -16.69 -34.91 -39.98
N SER A 16 -15.45 -34.80 -40.47
CA SER A 16 -14.32 -34.29 -39.70
C SER A 16 -14.42 -32.77 -39.62
N ALA A 17 -14.95 -32.27 -38.51
CA ALA A 17 -14.92 -30.84 -38.19
C ALA A 17 -13.49 -30.42 -37.85
N ILE A 18 -12.79 -29.81 -38.81
CA ILE A 18 -11.52 -29.12 -38.57
C ILE A 18 -11.85 -27.85 -37.79
N VAL A 19 -11.67 -27.91 -36.47
CA VAL A 19 -11.66 -26.72 -35.61
C VAL A 19 -10.32 -26.04 -35.83
N LEU A 20 -10.28 -25.08 -36.74
CA LEU A 20 -9.13 -24.20 -36.93
C LEU A 20 -9.08 -23.23 -35.74
N THR A 21 -8.41 -23.62 -34.66
CA THR A 21 -8.13 -22.71 -33.54
C THR A 21 -7.18 -21.63 -34.05
N LEU A 22 -7.73 -20.44 -34.25
CA LEU A 22 -6.97 -19.23 -34.50
C LEU A 22 -6.10 -18.97 -33.26
N VAL A 23 -4.82 -19.32 -33.33
CA VAL A 23 -3.83 -18.93 -32.31
C VAL A 23 -3.62 -17.44 -32.47
N ILE A 24 -4.38 -16.64 -31.73
CA ILE A 24 -4.12 -15.21 -31.60
C ILE A 24 -2.80 -15.11 -30.82
N PRO A 25 -1.71 -14.57 -31.40
CA PRO A 25 -0.52 -14.30 -30.61
C PRO A 25 -0.92 -13.33 -29.51
N GLY A 26 -0.89 -13.81 -28.26
CA GLY A 26 -1.09 -12.95 -27.10
C GLY A 26 -0.06 -11.82 -27.12
N PRO A 27 -0.39 -10.64 -26.57
CA PRO A 27 0.56 -9.55 -26.50
C PRO A 27 1.85 -10.05 -25.85
N ALA A 28 2.97 -9.87 -26.54
CA ALA A 28 4.28 -10.24 -26.04
C ALA A 28 4.48 -9.57 -24.67
N SER A 29 4.74 -10.38 -23.64
CA SER A 29 5.15 -9.87 -22.35
C SER A 29 6.51 -9.22 -22.52
N ILE A 30 6.54 -7.89 -22.66
CA ILE A 30 7.78 -7.13 -22.72
C ILE A 30 8.39 -7.20 -21.30
N SER A 31 9.33 -8.12 -21.12
CA SER A 31 10.17 -8.16 -19.92
C SER A 31 11.20 -7.04 -20.03
N THR A 32 10.81 -5.81 -19.69
CA THR A 32 11.72 -4.66 -19.65
C THR A 32 12.62 -4.78 -18.42
N VAL A 33 13.79 -5.40 -18.59
CA VAL A 33 14.93 -5.10 -17.72
C VAL A 33 15.29 -3.65 -18.00
N PHE A 34 14.80 -2.74 -17.15
CA PHE A 34 15.16 -1.33 -17.26
C PHE A 34 16.66 -1.18 -16.94
N PRO A 35 17.42 -0.45 -17.76
CA PRO A 35 18.77 -0.06 -17.38
C PRO A 35 18.66 0.82 -16.12
N VAL A 36 19.45 0.50 -15.09
CA VAL A 36 19.62 1.37 -13.93
C VAL A 36 20.34 2.62 -14.41
N VAL A 37 19.58 3.66 -14.77
CA VAL A 37 20.15 4.97 -15.09
C VAL A 37 20.46 5.71 -13.79
N SER A 38 21.65 6.31 -13.70
CA SER A 38 22.09 7.02 -12.48
C SER A 38 21.32 8.32 -12.20
N SER A 39 20.39 8.70 -13.07
CA SER A 39 19.54 9.89 -12.98
C SER A 39 18.07 9.51 -12.77
N GLY A 40 17.79 8.73 -11.71
CA GLY A 40 16.44 8.34 -11.32
C GLY A 40 15.82 9.27 -10.28
N ILE A 41 14.49 9.23 -10.16
CA ILE A 41 13.75 9.91 -9.08
C ILE A 41 14.09 9.23 -7.76
N ASN A 42 14.63 9.97 -6.79
CA ASN A 42 14.90 9.46 -5.45
C ASN A 42 13.80 9.88 -4.49
N TYR A 43 13.20 8.89 -3.84
CA TYR A 43 12.28 9.09 -2.74
C TYR A 43 13.04 9.05 -1.42
N ARG A 44 12.95 10.11 -0.63
CA ARG A 44 13.46 10.17 0.74
C ARG A 44 12.34 10.60 1.66
N ALA A 45 12.14 9.87 2.74
CA ALA A 45 11.15 10.25 3.73
C ALA A 45 11.54 9.86 5.16
N TYR A 46 11.06 10.69 6.08
CA TYR A 46 11.27 10.57 7.51
C TYR A 46 9.94 10.79 8.22
N VAL A 47 9.77 10.13 9.35
CA VAL A 47 8.63 10.29 10.23
C VAL A 47 9.16 10.77 11.56
N CYS A 48 8.69 11.93 11.99
CA CYS A 48 8.98 12.47 13.31
C CYS A 48 7.77 12.32 14.22
N ILE A 49 8.01 11.81 15.42
CA ILE A 49 6.99 11.57 16.45
C ILE A 49 7.20 12.57 17.57
N TYR A 50 6.12 13.26 17.96
CA TYR A 50 6.12 14.18 19.09
C TYR A 50 5.07 13.73 20.10
N LYS A 51 5.43 13.70 21.38
CA LYS A 51 4.50 13.49 22.48
C LYS A 51 4.35 14.80 23.23
N ASN A 52 3.12 15.29 23.38
CA ASN A 52 2.83 16.55 24.10
C ASN A 52 3.68 17.74 23.62
N GLY A 53 3.97 17.81 22.32
CA GLY A 53 4.81 18.85 21.71
C GLY A 53 6.32 18.59 21.77
N GLU A 54 6.79 17.57 22.50
CA GLU A 54 8.20 17.22 22.60
C GLU A 54 8.57 16.14 21.58
N LEU A 55 9.64 16.40 20.81
CA LEU A 55 10.17 15.44 19.85
C LEU A 55 10.66 14.18 20.58
N GLN A 56 10.12 13.03 20.20
CA GLN A 56 10.54 11.72 20.71
C GLN A 56 11.62 11.13 19.82
N GLU A 57 11.36 11.06 18.51
CA GLU A 57 12.33 10.57 17.54
C GLU A 57 11.98 11.00 16.11
N CYS A 58 12.94 10.85 15.20
CA CYS A 58 12.72 10.86 13.77
C CYS A 58 13.42 9.64 13.15
N SER A 59 12.74 8.91 12.27
CA SER A 59 13.33 7.76 11.60
C SER A 59 12.82 7.62 10.17
N HIS A 60 13.54 6.87 9.35
CA HIS A 60 13.16 6.60 7.97
C HIS A 60 11.89 5.76 7.91
N ASN A 61 11.04 6.02 6.92
CA ASN A 61 9.92 5.14 6.64
C ASN A 61 10.32 3.96 5.76
N LEU A 62 9.42 2.99 5.71
CA LEU A 62 9.37 1.97 4.68
C LEU A 62 8.27 2.33 3.68
N LEU A 63 8.64 2.50 2.40
CA LEU A 63 7.68 2.63 1.31
C LEU A 63 7.21 1.24 0.88
N TYR A 64 5.91 0.97 1.00
CA TYR A 64 5.33 -0.31 0.58
C TYR A 64 5.33 -0.46 -0.94
N ASN A 65 5.21 -1.70 -1.41
CA ASN A 65 5.01 -2.02 -2.83
C ASN A 65 3.70 -1.40 -3.36
N ALA A 66 2.65 -1.38 -2.55
CA ALA A 66 1.42 -0.64 -2.87
C ALA A 66 1.67 0.86 -3.00
N GLY A 67 2.49 1.47 -2.14
CA GLY A 67 2.92 2.86 -2.26
C GLY A 67 3.70 3.14 -3.54
N LYS A 68 4.62 2.26 -3.92
CA LYS A 68 5.34 2.34 -5.21
C LYS A 68 4.39 2.28 -6.40
N ASN A 69 3.38 1.40 -6.36
CA ASN A 69 2.36 1.30 -7.40
C ASN A 69 1.49 2.56 -7.46
N ILE A 70 1.09 3.10 -6.31
CA ILE A 70 0.37 4.38 -6.22
C ILE A 70 1.19 5.51 -6.87
N THR A 71 2.49 5.60 -6.57
CA THR A 71 3.38 6.59 -7.19
C THR A 71 3.51 6.38 -8.69
N ARG A 72 3.71 5.13 -9.15
CA ARG A 72 3.75 4.78 -10.57
C ARG A 72 2.47 5.25 -11.28
N ASP A 73 1.32 4.93 -10.72
CA ASP A 73 0.03 5.24 -11.33
C ASP A 73 -0.20 6.75 -11.36
N LEU A 74 0.12 7.48 -10.28
CA LEU A 74 0.00 8.94 -10.23
C LEU A 74 0.90 9.64 -11.26
N LEU A 75 2.14 9.18 -11.43
CA LEU A 75 3.09 9.74 -12.41
C LEU A 75 2.77 9.31 -13.85
N GLY A 76 2.17 8.13 -14.03
CA GLY A 76 1.76 7.59 -15.33
C GLY A 76 0.43 8.14 -15.87
N GLY A 77 -0.24 9.03 -15.14
CA GLY A 77 -1.51 9.66 -15.54
C GLY A 77 -2.78 9.01 -14.96
N GLY A 78 -2.64 8.10 -14.01
CA GLY A 78 -3.74 7.55 -13.21
C GLY A 78 -4.15 8.45 -12.04
N SER A 79 -5.36 8.24 -11.52
CA SER A 79 -5.81 8.83 -10.25
C SER A 79 -5.62 7.82 -9.13
N SER A 80 -4.84 8.18 -8.11
CA SER A 80 -4.55 7.30 -6.96
C SER A 80 -5.17 7.77 -5.65
N GLY A 81 -5.98 8.83 -5.68
CA GLY A 81 -6.47 9.54 -4.50
C GLY A 81 -5.35 10.28 -3.75
N THR A 82 -5.74 11.16 -2.82
CA THR A 82 -4.78 11.87 -1.98
C THR A 82 -4.23 10.94 -0.89
N ILE A 83 -2.92 10.94 -0.72
CA ILE A 83 -2.21 10.19 0.32
C ILE A 83 -2.11 11.11 1.54
N ARG A 84 -3.08 11.07 2.45
CA ARG A 84 -3.14 11.97 3.62
C ARG A 84 -3.59 11.34 4.92
N ASN A 85 -4.05 10.09 4.90
CA ASN A 85 -4.58 9.46 6.10
C ASN A 85 -3.45 8.87 6.92
N ILE A 86 -3.28 9.36 8.14
CA ILE A 86 -2.34 8.84 9.12
C ILE A 86 -3.10 7.94 10.08
N THR A 87 -2.54 6.76 10.34
CA THR A 87 -3.09 5.78 11.28
C THR A 87 -2.04 5.36 12.27
N LEU A 88 -2.50 4.97 13.46
CA LEU A 88 -1.69 4.45 14.55
C LEU A 88 -2.04 2.99 14.79
N CYS A 89 -1.03 2.19 15.07
CA CYS A 89 -1.23 0.81 15.47
C CYS A 89 -1.58 0.69 16.96
N ASN A 90 -2.56 -0.16 17.27
CA ASN A 90 -3.01 -0.46 18.62
C ASN A 90 -2.15 -1.56 19.24
N ALA A 91 -0.99 -1.19 19.76
CA ALA A 91 -0.09 -2.12 20.45
C ALA A 91 -0.67 -2.60 21.79
N SER A 92 -1.66 -1.88 22.35
CA SER A 92 -2.41 -2.33 23.53
C SER A 92 -3.31 -3.54 23.25
N ALA A 93 -3.60 -3.88 21.99
CA ALA A 93 -4.42 -5.05 21.64
C ALA A 93 -3.68 -6.39 21.78
N GLY A 94 -2.36 -6.38 21.98
CA GLY A 94 -1.53 -7.58 22.16
C GLY A 94 -0.20 -7.50 21.43
N THR A 95 0.75 -8.37 21.79
CA THR A 95 2.14 -8.34 21.29
C THR A 95 2.29 -8.58 19.79
N THR A 96 1.31 -9.21 19.15
CA THR A 96 1.29 -9.46 17.70
C THR A 96 0.49 -8.44 16.91
N SER A 97 -0.01 -7.38 17.56
CA SER A 97 -0.91 -6.42 16.91
C SER A 97 -0.19 -5.41 16.00
N CYS A 98 1.10 -5.20 16.25
CA CYS A 98 1.91 -4.16 15.61
C CYS A 98 3.30 -4.71 15.27
N ALA A 99 3.38 -5.45 14.16
CA ALA A 99 4.64 -5.95 13.65
C ALA A 99 5.41 -4.87 12.89
N ALA A 100 6.73 -5.04 12.78
CA ALA A 100 7.56 -4.13 12.00
C ALA A 100 7.15 -4.17 10.51
N PRO A 101 7.08 -3.01 9.82
CA PRO A 101 6.71 -2.94 8.41
C PRO A 101 7.61 -3.80 7.52
N ILE A 102 7.00 -4.50 6.57
CA ILE A 102 7.68 -5.20 5.48
C ILE A 102 7.14 -4.73 4.14
N ALA A 103 7.94 -4.83 3.08
CA ALA A 103 7.68 -4.10 1.83
C ALA A 103 6.35 -4.48 1.16
N ASP A 104 5.84 -5.69 1.37
CA ASP A 104 4.57 -6.15 0.81
C ASP A 104 3.34 -5.78 1.66
N ALA A 105 3.55 -5.13 2.81
CA ALA A 105 2.51 -4.78 3.79
C ALA A 105 1.74 -5.99 4.34
N SER A 106 2.36 -7.18 4.39
CA SER A 106 1.73 -8.40 4.93
C SER A 106 1.88 -8.55 6.44
N GLU A 107 2.54 -7.60 7.12
CA GLU A 107 2.66 -7.61 8.58
C GLU A 107 1.33 -7.33 9.29
N SER A 108 1.22 -7.89 10.50
CA SER A 108 0.09 -7.61 11.38
C SER A 108 0.07 -6.15 11.83
N PHE A 109 -1.09 -5.53 11.67
CA PHE A 109 -1.34 -4.15 12.07
C PHE A 109 -2.81 -4.01 12.45
N VAL A 110 -3.06 -3.76 13.72
CA VAL A 110 -4.41 -3.49 14.24
C VAL A 110 -4.57 -1.98 14.39
N GLU A 111 -5.44 -1.36 13.59
CA GLU A 111 -5.72 0.07 13.71
C GLU A 111 -6.47 0.39 15.01
N TYR A 112 -6.17 1.53 15.62
CA TYR A 112 -7.05 2.12 16.62
C TYR A 112 -8.41 2.46 16.00
N ASN A 113 -9.48 2.06 16.67
CA ASN A 113 -10.88 2.32 16.28
C ASN A 113 -11.65 3.16 17.33
N GLY A 114 -10.94 3.79 18.26
CA GLY A 114 -11.53 4.61 19.33
C GLY A 114 -10.48 5.39 20.12
N CYS A 115 -10.86 5.87 21.30
CA CYS A 115 -9.99 6.60 22.23
C CYS A 115 -9.32 7.88 21.66
N GLY A 116 -9.93 8.51 20.64
CA GLY A 116 -9.35 9.68 19.95
C GLY A 116 -8.12 9.36 19.08
N LEU A 117 -7.81 8.08 18.87
CA LEU A 117 -6.65 7.59 18.13
C LEU A 117 -7.00 6.96 16.76
N THR A 118 -8.26 7.11 16.32
CA THR A 118 -8.72 6.65 15.00
C THR A 118 -7.98 7.35 13.86
N SER A 119 -7.95 6.74 12.67
CA SER A 119 -7.41 7.35 11.45
C SER A 119 -7.77 8.83 11.30
N ALA A 120 -6.77 9.66 11.01
CA ALA A 120 -6.95 11.10 10.84
C ALA A 120 -6.38 11.56 9.48
N THR A 121 -7.11 12.43 8.79
CA THR A 121 -6.60 13.12 7.61
C THR A 121 -5.59 14.17 8.06
N GLY A 122 -4.34 14.00 7.68
CA GLY A 122 -3.29 14.96 8.02
C GLY A 122 -3.32 16.22 7.16
N THR A 123 -2.79 17.29 7.74
CA THR A 123 -2.59 18.58 7.09
C THR A 123 -1.38 18.51 6.18
N TYR A 124 -1.59 18.74 4.88
CA TYR A 124 -0.54 18.82 3.88
C TYR A 124 0.10 20.20 3.87
N ASN A 125 1.43 20.25 3.86
CA ASN A 125 2.20 21.47 3.71
C ASN A 125 3.31 21.27 2.69
N THR A 126 3.51 22.23 1.79
CA THR A 126 4.76 22.35 1.04
C THR A 126 5.81 22.96 1.95
N ILE A 127 6.98 22.35 2.08
CA ILE A 127 8.08 22.88 2.90
C ILE A 127 8.78 24.02 2.15
N ASN A 128 8.98 23.83 0.84
CA ASN A 128 9.46 24.85 -0.07
C ASN A 128 8.63 24.75 -1.34
N SER A 129 8.10 25.88 -1.82
CA SER A 129 7.20 25.91 -2.97
C SER A 129 7.88 25.56 -4.30
N ASN A 130 9.22 25.57 -4.32
CA ASN A 130 10.01 25.43 -5.54
C ASN A 130 10.72 24.07 -5.66
N ASP A 131 10.42 23.11 -4.78
CA ASP A 131 11.02 21.78 -4.80
C ASP A 131 10.00 20.67 -4.48
N GLY A 132 10.47 19.41 -4.49
CA GLY A 132 9.67 18.23 -4.20
C GLY A 132 9.46 17.94 -2.71
N ASN A 133 9.68 18.90 -1.81
CA ASN A 133 9.62 18.70 -0.36
C ASN A 133 8.28 19.09 0.23
N TRP A 134 7.65 18.16 0.93
CA TRP A 134 6.35 18.36 1.55
C TRP A 134 6.20 17.54 2.82
N SER A 135 5.23 17.91 3.64
CA SER A 135 4.89 17.19 4.86
C SER A 135 3.39 16.94 5.01
N ILE A 136 3.07 15.91 5.81
CA ILE A 136 1.72 15.61 6.26
C ILE A 136 1.78 15.42 7.77
N VAL A 137 1.00 16.23 8.48
CA VAL A 137 1.00 16.26 9.94
C VAL A 137 -0.38 15.94 10.48
N ALA A 138 -0.48 15.04 11.45
CA ALA A 138 -1.69 14.81 12.22
C ALA A 138 -1.36 14.73 13.72
N THR A 139 -2.22 15.32 14.54
CA THR A 139 -2.16 15.22 16.00
C THR A 139 -3.34 14.42 16.49
N PHE A 140 -3.06 13.38 17.27
CA PHE A 140 -4.05 12.53 17.93
C PHE A 140 -4.08 12.90 19.40
N THR A 141 -5.27 13.08 19.97
CA THR A 141 -5.44 13.33 21.41
C THR A 141 -6.07 12.10 22.03
N SER A 142 -5.38 11.47 22.96
CA SER A 142 -5.91 10.28 23.62
C SER A 142 -7.04 10.65 24.57
N SER A 143 -8.16 9.94 24.47
CA SER A 143 -9.29 10.05 25.40
C SER A 143 -9.34 8.88 26.40
N CYS A 144 -8.28 8.07 26.47
CA CYS A 144 -8.20 6.87 27.29
C CYS A 144 -6.79 6.72 27.87
N ASP A 145 -6.70 6.03 29.01
CA ASP A 145 -5.41 5.70 29.61
C ASP A 145 -4.76 4.45 29.00
N ASN A 146 -3.44 4.36 29.18
CA ASN A 146 -2.60 3.22 28.83
C ASN A 146 -2.75 2.75 27.38
N ARG A 147 -2.84 3.69 26.43
CA ARG A 147 -2.83 3.40 25.00
C ARG A 147 -1.39 3.34 24.50
N ILE A 148 -0.99 2.21 23.94
CA ILE A 148 0.38 1.97 23.47
C ILE A 148 0.37 1.98 21.94
N THR A 149 1.32 2.68 21.34
CA THR A 149 1.55 2.69 19.89
C THR A 149 3.04 2.77 19.57
N ASN A 150 3.45 2.10 18.51
CA ASN A 150 4.83 2.00 18.06
C ASN A 150 4.96 1.88 16.53
N VAL A 151 3.84 1.93 15.81
CA VAL A 151 3.82 1.88 14.34
C VAL A 151 2.78 2.85 13.82
N THR A 152 3.13 3.59 12.77
CA THR A 152 2.22 4.48 12.05
C THR A 152 2.20 4.14 10.56
N ARG A 153 1.07 4.35 9.91
CA ARG A 153 0.86 4.13 8.47
C ARG A 153 0.31 5.39 7.82
N LEU A 154 0.85 5.70 6.65
CA LEU A 154 0.33 6.70 5.72
C LEU A 154 -0.44 5.98 4.61
N LYS A 155 -1.69 6.39 4.40
CA LYS A 155 -2.63 5.75 3.47
C LYS A 155 -3.31 6.78 2.58
N ASN A 156 -3.83 6.32 1.44
CA ASN A 156 -4.74 7.14 0.65
C ASN A 156 -6.17 7.13 1.21
N ALA A 157 -7.05 7.95 0.63
CA ALA A 157 -8.46 8.06 1.03
C ALA A 157 -9.26 6.75 0.87
N THR A 158 -8.83 5.82 0.02
CA THR A 158 -9.51 4.54 -0.24
C THR A 158 -8.91 3.36 0.52
N GLY A 159 -7.94 3.61 1.41
CA GLY A 159 -7.31 2.58 2.26
C GLY A 159 -6.04 1.95 1.68
N GLY A 160 -5.59 2.35 0.50
CA GLY A 160 -4.32 1.95 -0.09
C GLY A 160 -3.13 2.34 0.80
N LEU A 161 -2.33 1.34 1.17
CA LEU A 161 -1.17 1.50 2.06
C LEU A 161 0.00 2.10 1.30
N PHE A 162 0.39 3.33 1.65
CA PHE A 162 1.48 4.02 0.97
C PHE A 162 2.82 3.70 1.64
N ALA A 163 2.94 4.03 2.92
CA ALA A 163 4.16 3.82 3.69
C ALA A 163 3.87 3.54 5.16
N SER A 164 4.85 3.00 5.86
CA SER A 164 4.79 2.81 7.31
C SER A 164 6.13 3.08 7.97
N ASN A 165 6.09 3.32 9.26
CA ASN A 165 7.25 3.56 10.08
C ASN A 165 7.03 2.93 11.45
N THR A 166 8.06 2.24 11.94
CA THR A 166 8.17 1.84 13.34
C THR A 166 8.95 2.89 14.09
N PHE A 167 8.51 3.16 15.31
CA PHE A 167 9.08 4.14 16.20
C PHE A 167 9.09 3.56 17.62
N THR A 168 9.86 4.15 18.51
CA THR A 168 9.96 3.82 19.92
C THR A 168 8.57 3.83 20.56
N SER A 169 8.24 2.76 21.30
CA SER A 169 6.90 2.59 21.86
C SER A 169 6.52 3.75 22.77
N VAL A 170 5.39 4.40 22.45
CA VAL A 170 4.81 5.48 23.26
C VAL A 170 3.58 4.96 23.99
N THR A 171 3.54 5.20 25.30
CA THR A 171 2.31 5.03 26.12
C THR A 171 1.65 6.38 26.30
N LEU A 172 0.39 6.49 25.92
CA LEU A 172 -0.46 7.67 26.04
C LEU A 172 -1.45 7.49 27.20
N GLN A 173 -1.58 8.53 28.00
CA GLN A 173 -2.62 8.70 28.99
C GLN A 173 -3.72 9.64 28.46
N THR A 174 -4.84 9.73 29.16
CA THR A 174 -5.91 10.66 28.82
C THR A 174 -5.36 12.09 28.73
N ASN A 175 -5.71 12.78 27.64
CA ASN A 175 -5.24 14.11 27.21
C ASN A 175 -3.80 14.17 26.68
N ASP A 176 -3.03 13.08 26.67
CA ASP A 176 -1.76 13.07 25.94
C ASP A 176 -2.02 13.26 24.44
N GLN A 177 -1.16 14.05 23.81
CA GLN A 177 -1.13 14.24 22.37
C GLN A 177 0.03 13.48 21.74
N LEU A 178 -0.24 12.84 20.61
CA LEU A 178 0.77 12.28 19.74
C LEU A 178 0.68 12.97 18.37
N THR A 179 1.71 13.71 18.00
CA THR A 179 1.82 14.30 16.66
C THR A 179 2.73 13.44 15.80
N VAL A 180 2.24 13.05 14.64
CA VAL A 180 2.98 12.32 13.62
C VAL A 180 3.21 13.25 12.44
N ASN A 181 4.47 13.52 12.11
CA ASN A 181 4.87 14.34 10.99
C ASN A 181 5.63 13.50 9.96
N TRP A 182 4.99 13.26 8.82
CA TRP A 182 5.62 12.63 7.65
C TRP A 182 6.25 13.72 6.80
N THR A 183 7.56 13.70 6.62
CA THR A 183 8.27 14.58 5.69
C THR A 183 8.79 13.77 4.52
N ILE A 184 8.46 14.19 3.31
CA ILE A 184 8.78 13.49 2.06
C ILE A 184 9.49 14.46 1.11
N SER A 185 10.53 13.96 0.48
CA SER A 185 11.39 14.66 -0.47
C SER A 185 11.55 13.80 -1.71
N VAL A 186 11.37 14.44 -2.86
CA VAL A 186 11.59 13.86 -4.19
C VAL A 186 12.73 14.64 -4.85
N VAL A 187 13.86 13.98 -5.11
CA VAL A 187 15.09 14.59 -5.66
C VAL A 187 15.67 13.84 -6.84
#